data_AF-A0A0C9UT52-F1
#
_entry.id   AF-A0A0C9UT52-F1
#
_cell.length_a   1.000
_cell.length_b   1.000
_cell.length_c   1.000
_cell.angle_alpha   90.00
_cell.angle_beta   90.00
_cell.angle_gamma   90.00
#
_symmetry.space_group_name_H-M   'P 1'
#
loop_
_entity.id
_entity.type
_entity.pdbx_description
1 polymer ?
#
loop_
_entity_poly.entity_id
_entity_poly.type
_entity_poly.pdbx_seq_one_letter_code
_entity_poly.pdbx_strand_id
1 'polypeptide(L)'
;MSGILVLYHFCDFTDRTTQTTSSILQILLRQVVLHGTPAQLASIQKLYDKRSSTSKDPPRLKELTKMFTNICSLHEQMYVVLDALDEFNDRRTLFSVLKEVVKSGVKMFVTSRDLPDIRDALHNGRHVEIKANREDLKIYVEDRLSDSEFSGSAGTSRIVEVIVNHVERLLMNHLTNLTTIKQMRRFLESMSSGLEEAYASSLDRILGQPPSRAALALRLIGWVVHVEQRLRVEEILHAFAVEEDSDEIDEEN
;
A
#
# COMPACT_ATOMS: atom_id res chain seq x y z
N MET A 1 -36.06 5.59 -5.12
CA MET A 1 -35.06 5.92 -4.07
C MET A 1 -33.70 5.81 -4.72
N SER A 2 -32.95 6.91 -4.82
CA SER A 2 -31.54 6.85 -5.24
C SER A 2 -30.78 6.15 -4.12
N GLY A 3 -30.28 4.94 -4.39
CA GLY A 3 -29.49 4.17 -3.43
C GLY A 3 -28.13 4.84 -3.21
N ILE A 4 -27.47 4.53 -2.10
CA ILE A 4 -26.11 5.02 -1.82
C ILE A 4 -25.14 4.43 -2.85
N LEU A 5 -24.33 5.28 -3.47
CA LEU A 5 -23.25 4.83 -4.36
C LEU A 5 -21.90 5.04 -3.68
N VAL A 6 -21.16 3.94 -3.50
CA VAL A 6 -19.80 3.95 -2.94
C VAL A 6 -18.83 3.55 -4.05
N LEU A 7 -17.90 4.44 -4.32
CA LEU A 7 -16.79 4.22 -5.24
C LEU A 7 -15.52 4.06 -4.44
N TYR A 8 -14.59 3.23 -4.89
CA TYR A 8 -13.35 3.00 -4.14
C TYR A 8 -12.14 2.81 -5.06
N HIS A 9 -10.96 3.16 -4.55
CA HIS A 9 -9.68 2.84 -5.17
C HIS A 9 -8.64 2.58 -4.07
N PHE A 10 -7.82 1.57 -4.30
CA PHE A 10 -6.72 1.19 -3.41
C PHE A 10 -5.42 1.61 -4.09
N CYS A 11 -4.74 2.60 -3.52
CA CYS A 11 -3.41 2.97 -3.97
C CYS A 11 -2.43 1.85 -3.59
N ASP A 12 -1.54 1.51 -4.51
CA ASP A 12 -0.55 0.45 -4.31
C ASP A 12 0.81 0.96 -4.80
N PHE A 13 1.78 0.97 -3.89
CA PHE A 13 3.16 1.38 -4.15
C PHE A 13 3.81 0.57 -5.29
N THR A 14 3.29 -0.61 -5.58
CA THR A 14 3.90 -1.52 -6.54
C THR A 14 3.44 -1.34 -7.97
N ASP A 15 2.49 -0.43 -8.20
CA ASP A 15 1.90 -0.15 -9.52
C ASP A 15 2.12 1.32 -9.96
N ARG A 16 3.25 1.89 -9.53
CA ARG A 16 3.61 3.31 -9.67
C ARG A 16 3.59 3.85 -11.09
N THR A 17 3.83 3.01 -12.09
CA THR A 17 3.89 3.42 -13.49
C THR A 17 2.51 3.42 -14.15
N THR A 18 1.53 2.66 -13.64
CA THR A 18 0.18 2.60 -14.21
C THR A 18 -0.85 3.39 -13.40
N GLN A 19 -0.59 3.63 -12.11
CA GLN A 19 -1.42 4.47 -11.24
C GLN A 19 -1.16 5.96 -11.50
N THR A 20 -1.88 6.51 -12.47
CA THR A 20 -1.94 7.96 -12.74
C THR A 20 -3.25 8.53 -12.21
N THR A 21 -3.32 9.85 -11.98
CA THR A 21 -4.59 10.49 -11.58
C THR A 21 -5.69 10.23 -12.61
N SER A 22 -5.34 10.13 -13.89
CA SER A 22 -6.26 9.78 -14.97
C SER A 22 -6.81 8.36 -14.82
N SER A 23 -5.97 7.36 -14.51
CA SER A 23 -6.42 5.99 -14.34
C SER A 23 -7.32 5.82 -13.11
N ILE A 24 -7.03 6.51 -12.00
CA ILE A 24 -7.94 6.57 -10.84
C ILE A 24 -9.33 7.07 -11.25
N LEU A 25 -9.41 8.22 -11.94
CA LEU A 25 -10.69 8.75 -12.40
C LEU A 25 -11.43 7.81 -13.35
N GLN A 26 -10.70 7.14 -14.27
CA GLN A 26 -11.28 6.16 -15.17
C GLN A 26 -11.85 4.95 -14.42
N ILE A 27 -11.15 4.46 -13.39
CA ILE A 27 -11.62 3.36 -12.53
C ILE A 27 -12.89 3.76 -11.76
N LEU A 28 -12.91 4.97 -11.20
CA LEU A 28 -14.09 5.49 -10.49
C LEU A 28 -15.27 5.68 -11.45
N LEU A 29 -15.04 6.22 -12.65
CA LEU A 29 -16.06 6.34 -13.70
C LEU A 29 -16.59 4.98 -14.14
N ARG A 30 -15.72 3.98 -14.28
CA ARG A 30 -16.13 2.60 -14.59
C ARG A 30 -17.07 2.05 -13.51
N GLN A 31 -16.79 2.29 -12.23
CA GLN A 31 -17.68 1.88 -11.14
C GLN A 31 -19.04 2.58 -11.22
N VAL A 32 -19.07 3.86 -11.61
CA VAL A 32 -20.34 4.56 -11.89
C VAL A 32 -21.08 3.93 -13.07
N VAL A 33 -20.39 3.50 -14.13
CA VAL A 33 -21.05 2.80 -15.25
C VAL A 33 -21.69 1.48 -14.79
N LEU A 34 -21.07 0.79 -13.84
CA LEU A 34 -21.55 -0.51 -13.35
C LEU A 34 -22.70 -0.38 -12.33
N HIS A 35 -22.69 0.67 -11.52
CA HIS A 35 -23.54 0.78 -10.33
C HIS A 35 -24.34 2.08 -10.23
N GLY A 36 -24.14 3.01 -11.16
CA GLY A 36 -24.77 4.32 -11.18
C GLY A 36 -26.23 4.29 -11.64
N THR A 37 -26.89 5.43 -11.47
CA THR A 37 -28.29 5.60 -11.88
C THR A 37 -28.41 5.77 -13.40
N PRO A 38 -29.60 5.52 -14.00
CA PRO A 38 -29.82 5.76 -15.43
C PRO A 38 -29.49 7.18 -15.88
N ALA A 39 -29.67 8.19 -15.02
CA ALA A 39 -29.31 9.58 -15.32
C ALA A 39 -27.79 9.78 -15.42
N GLN A 40 -27.01 9.12 -14.54
CA GLN A 40 -25.55 9.15 -14.60
C GLN A 40 -25.04 8.42 -15.84
N LEU A 41 -25.61 7.27 -16.17
CA LEU A 41 -25.29 6.51 -17.38
C LEU A 41 -25.57 7.33 -18.64
N ALA A 42 -26.75 7.96 -18.72
CA ALA A 42 -27.09 8.83 -19.83
C ALA A 42 -26.13 10.03 -19.96
N SER A 43 -25.69 10.59 -18.84
CA SER A 43 -24.68 11.66 -18.83
C SER A 43 -23.32 11.18 -19.33
N ILE A 44 -22.85 10.01 -18.87
CA ILE A 44 -21.59 9.40 -19.33
C ILE A 44 -21.67 9.09 -20.83
N GLN A 45 -22.77 8.50 -21.28
CA GLN A 45 -22.97 8.13 -22.67
C GLN A 45 -22.98 9.35 -23.58
N LYS A 46 -23.70 10.42 -23.19
CA LYS A 46 -23.67 11.69 -23.93
C LYS A 46 -22.27 12.29 -24.05
N LEU A 47 -21.46 12.19 -22.99
CA LEU A 47 -20.08 12.67 -22.99
C LEU A 47 -19.18 11.79 -23.86
N TYR A 48 -19.39 10.48 -23.85
CA TYR A 48 -18.70 9.53 -24.70
C TYR A 48 -19.02 9.74 -26.18
N ASP A 49 -20.30 9.84 -26.54
CA ASP A 49 -20.74 10.02 -27.93
C ASP A 49 -20.22 11.34 -28.54
N LYS A 50 -20.29 12.43 -27.76
CA LYS A 50 -19.72 13.73 -28.16
C LYS A 50 -18.22 13.66 -28.39
N ARG A 51 -17.53 12.82 -27.64
CA ARG A 51 -16.08 12.68 -27.73
C ARG A 51 -15.67 11.79 -28.89
N SER A 52 -16.37 10.66 -29.08
CA SER A 52 -16.17 9.72 -30.19
C SER A 52 -16.32 10.41 -31.56
N SER A 53 -17.18 11.43 -31.67
CA SER A 53 -17.31 12.25 -32.88
C SER A 53 -16.21 13.30 -33.09
N THR A 54 -15.43 13.63 -32.06
CA THR A 54 -14.44 14.72 -32.08
C THR A 54 -12.99 14.23 -32.03
N SER A 55 -12.70 13.13 -31.33
CA SER A 55 -11.35 12.56 -31.18
C SER A 55 -11.38 11.08 -30.81
N LYS A 56 -10.37 10.34 -31.27
CA LYS A 56 -10.13 8.93 -30.91
C LYS A 56 -9.17 8.75 -29.72
N ASP A 57 -8.54 9.82 -29.26
CA ASP A 57 -7.53 9.74 -28.18
C ASP A 57 -8.19 9.46 -26.82
N PRO A 58 -7.45 8.93 -25.82
CA PRO A 58 -7.94 8.81 -24.45
C PRO A 58 -8.29 10.17 -23.80
N PRO A 59 -9.27 10.24 -22.88
CA PRO A 59 -9.71 11.50 -22.26
C PRO A 59 -8.61 12.10 -21.40
N ARG A 60 -8.38 13.41 -21.61
CA ARG A 60 -7.39 14.17 -20.84
C ARG A 60 -7.86 14.32 -19.39
N LEU A 61 -6.93 14.51 -18.47
CA LEU A 61 -7.23 14.63 -17.03
C LEU A 61 -8.31 15.70 -16.74
N LYS A 62 -8.24 16.86 -17.38
CA LYS A 62 -9.25 17.93 -17.22
C LYS A 62 -10.64 17.50 -17.70
N GLU A 63 -10.71 16.71 -18.77
CA GLU A 63 -11.98 16.19 -19.28
C GLU A 63 -12.55 15.17 -18.31
N LEU A 64 -11.73 14.22 -17.84
CA LEU A 64 -12.10 13.22 -16.83
C LEU A 64 -12.60 13.87 -15.54
N THR A 65 -11.90 14.89 -15.05
CA THR A 65 -12.28 15.62 -13.83
C THR A 65 -13.64 16.29 -14.00
N LYS A 66 -13.87 16.95 -15.14
CA LYS A 66 -15.17 17.57 -15.47
C LYS A 66 -16.29 16.55 -15.63
N MET A 67 -16.00 15.41 -16.28
CA MET A 67 -16.97 14.32 -16.42
C MET A 67 -17.37 13.80 -15.03
N PHE A 68 -16.39 13.48 -14.19
CA PHE A 68 -16.62 12.93 -12.87
C PHE A 68 -17.39 13.89 -11.97
N THR A 69 -16.96 15.16 -11.85
CA THR A 69 -17.66 16.19 -11.06
C THR A 69 -19.11 16.40 -11.51
N ASN A 70 -19.40 16.38 -12.81
CA ASN A 70 -20.79 16.47 -13.30
C ASN A 70 -21.62 15.27 -12.81
N ILE A 71 -21.08 14.06 -12.89
CA ILE A 71 -21.78 12.84 -12.48
C ILE A 71 -22.00 12.82 -10.96
N CYS A 72 -21.01 13.28 -10.20
CA CYS A 72 -21.11 13.48 -8.76
C CYS A 72 -22.28 14.39 -8.39
N SER A 73 -22.48 15.49 -9.12
CA SER A 73 -23.58 16.43 -8.86
C SER A 73 -24.99 15.88 -9.15
N LEU A 74 -25.10 14.79 -9.91
CA LEU A 74 -26.37 14.15 -10.25
C LEU A 74 -26.88 13.16 -9.18
N HIS A 75 -26.13 12.99 -8.08
CA HIS A 75 -26.41 11.96 -7.09
C HIS A 75 -26.35 12.53 -5.66
N GLU A 76 -27.45 12.41 -4.91
CA GLU A 76 -27.55 13.02 -3.57
C GLU A 76 -26.58 12.40 -2.56
N GLN A 77 -26.25 11.11 -2.70
CA GLN A 77 -25.43 10.38 -1.73
C GLN A 77 -24.34 9.54 -2.42
N MET A 78 -23.27 10.20 -2.85
CA MET A 78 -22.08 9.55 -3.41
C MET A 78 -20.90 9.62 -2.44
N TYR A 79 -20.25 8.49 -2.23
CA TYR A 79 -19.05 8.34 -1.42
C TYR A 79 -17.87 7.88 -2.28
N VAL A 80 -16.69 8.43 -2.05
CA VAL A 80 -15.44 7.97 -2.66
C VAL A 80 -14.46 7.58 -1.56
N VAL A 81 -13.98 6.34 -1.60
CA VAL A 81 -12.97 5.78 -0.69
C VAL A 81 -11.64 5.70 -1.42
N LEU A 82 -10.60 6.34 -0.88
CA LEU A 82 -9.22 6.17 -1.34
C LEU A 82 -8.40 5.54 -0.23
N ASP A 83 -7.94 4.32 -0.45
CA ASP A 83 -7.13 3.61 0.54
C ASP A 83 -5.64 3.78 0.24
N ALA A 84 -4.82 3.88 1.29
CA ALA A 84 -3.36 3.97 1.25
C ALA A 84 -2.81 5.11 0.38
N LEU A 85 -3.38 6.32 0.48
CA LEU A 85 -3.02 7.46 -0.38
C LEU A 85 -1.52 7.84 -0.32
N ASP A 86 -0.82 7.51 0.77
CA ASP A 86 0.62 7.71 0.89
C ASP A 86 1.46 6.85 -0.07
N GLU A 87 0.88 5.78 -0.62
CA GLU A 87 1.51 4.93 -1.63
C GLU A 87 1.41 5.51 -3.05
N PHE A 88 0.60 6.55 -3.25
CA PHE A 88 0.47 7.23 -4.54
C PHE A 88 1.62 8.22 -4.77
N ASN A 89 2.21 8.22 -5.97
CA ASN A 89 3.35 9.09 -6.30
C ASN A 89 2.94 10.53 -6.64
N ASP A 90 2.06 10.73 -7.63
CA ASP A 90 1.69 12.08 -8.11
C ASP A 90 0.58 12.74 -7.27
N ARG A 91 0.80 12.79 -5.95
CA ARG A 91 -0.21 13.30 -5.00
C ARG A 91 -0.59 14.75 -5.30
N ARG A 92 0.33 15.58 -5.77
CA ARG A 92 0.06 16.99 -6.08
C ARG A 92 -1.04 17.15 -7.14
N THR A 93 -0.95 16.40 -8.24
CA THR A 93 -1.98 16.42 -9.28
C THR A 93 -3.28 15.86 -8.75
N LEU A 94 -3.22 14.73 -8.02
CA LEU A 94 -4.41 14.12 -7.42
C LEU A 94 -5.13 15.09 -6.46
N PHE A 95 -4.43 15.77 -5.56
CA PHE A 95 -5.02 16.74 -4.64
C PHE A 95 -5.77 17.86 -5.35
N SER A 96 -5.27 18.33 -6.50
CA SER A 96 -5.97 19.35 -7.29
C SER A 96 -7.32 18.84 -7.79
N VAL A 97 -7.36 17.60 -8.27
CA VAL A 97 -8.57 16.91 -8.73
C VAL A 97 -9.52 16.65 -7.57
N LEU A 98 -9.04 16.11 -6.45
CA LEU A 98 -9.88 15.81 -5.29
C LEU A 98 -10.57 17.05 -4.74
N LYS A 99 -9.88 18.20 -4.72
CA LYS A 99 -10.48 19.48 -4.32
C LYS A 99 -11.63 19.91 -5.23
N GLU A 100 -11.57 19.61 -6.53
CA GLU A 100 -12.69 19.87 -7.45
C GLU A 100 -13.84 18.88 -7.24
N VAL A 101 -13.53 17.60 -7.01
CA VAL A 101 -14.53 16.55 -6.75
C VAL A 101 -15.31 16.82 -5.47
N VAL A 102 -14.65 17.17 -4.37
CA VAL A 102 -15.35 17.45 -3.10
C VAL A 102 -16.30 18.64 -3.24
N LYS A 103 -15.96 19.66 -4.02
CA LYS A 103 -16.84 20.81 -4.31
C LYS A 103 -18.14 20.42 -5.03
N SER A 104 -18.18 19.26 -5.69
CA SER A 104 -19.38 18.76 -6.36
C SER A 104 -20.40 18.09 -5.43
N GLY A 105 -20.09 17.98 -4.12
CA GLY A 105 -21.00 17.41 -3.11
C GLY A 105 -20.69 15.96 -2.72
N VAL A 106 -19.66 15.34 -3.32
CA VAL A 106 -19.19 14.01 -2.93
C VAL A 106 -18.58 14.01 -1.54
N LYS A 107 -18.89 12.96 -0.78
CA LYS A 107 -18.24 12.68 0.50
C LYS A 107 -17.03 11.78 0.26
N MET A 108 -15.86 12.20 0.72
CA MET A 108 -14.64 11.43 0.58
C MET A 108 -14.19 10.83 1.90
N PHE A 109 -13.72 9.60 1.84
CA PHE A 109 -13.01 8.92 2.92
C PHE A 109 -11.63 8.53 2.39
N VAL A 110 -10.58 8.89 3.12
CA VAL A 110 -9.20 8.66 2.70
C VAL A 110 -8.46 8.02 3.85
N THR A 111 -7.70 6.96 3.58
CA THR A 111 -6.72 6.41 4.53
C THR A 111 -5.31 6.75 4.03
N SER A 112 -4.41 7.03 4.95
CA SER A 112 -2.99 7.21 4.66
C SER A 112 -2.17 7.13 5.92
N ARG A 113 -0.85 6.96 5.77
CA ARG A 113 0.11 7.38 6.79
C ARG A 113 0.03 8.90 7.03
N ASP A 114 0.45 9.32 8.22
CA ASP A 114 0.48 10.72 8.62
C ASP A 114 1.73 11.42 8.06
N LEU A 115 1.63 11.85 6.79
CA LEU A 115 2.68 12.59 6.09
C LEU A 115 2.35 14.08 5.99
N PRO A 116 3.32 15.00 6.13
CA PRO A 116 3.08 16.44 6.13
C PRO A 116 2.34 16.94 4.89
N ASP A 117 2.70 16.46 3.69
CA ASP A 117 2.08 16.89 2.44
C ASP A 117 0.61 16.47 2.32
N ILE A 118 0.26 15.28 2.82
CA ILE A 118 -1.13 14.81 2.89
C ILE A 118 -1.92 15.62 3.92
N ARG A 119 -1.34 15.85 5.11
CA ARG A 119 -1.95 16.65 6.17
C ARG A 119 -2.26 18.07 5.69
N ASP A 120 -1.30 18.71 5.03
CA ASP A 120 -1.46 20.06 4.49
C ASP A 120 -2.49 20.10 3.36
N ALA A 121 -2.51 19.10 2.47
CA ALA A 121 -3.45 19.06 1.36
C ALA A 121 -4.91 18.82 1.81
N LEU A 122 -5.11 18.03 2.86
CA LEU A 122 -6.42 17.57 3.35
C LEU A 122 -6.87 18.24 4.66
N HIS A 123 -6.19 19.28 5.13
CA HIS A 123 -6.45 19.96 6.42
C HIS A 123 -7.91 20.41 6.67
N ASN A 124 -8.70 20.62 5.61
CA ASN A 124 -10.11 21.01 5.72
C ASN A 124 -11.03 19.82 6.05
N GLY A 125 -10.52 18.59 5.94
CA GLY A 125 -11.25 17.36 6.26
C GLY A 125 -11.29 17.08 7.76
N ARG A 126 -12.13 16.12 8.16
CA ARG A 126 -12.06 15.54 9.51
C ARG A 126 -10.96 14.50 9.52
N HIS A 127 -10.03 14.64 10.46
CA HIS A 127 -8.94 13.69 10.66
C HIS A 127 -9.27 12.79 11.85
N VAL A 128 -9.15 11.49 11.65
CA VAL A 128 -9.26 10.48 12.71
C VAL A 128 -7.95 9.72 12.72
N GLU A 129 -7.18 9.91 13.79
CA GLU A 129 -5.95 9.16 13.98
C GLU A 129 -6.30 7.74 14.47
N ILE A 130 -5.86 6.73 13.73
CA ILE A 130 -6.00 5.33 14.13
C ILE A 130 -4.66 4.87 14.68
N LYS A 131 -4.62 4.67 15.98
CA LYS A 131 -3.48 4.07 16.69
C LYS A 131 -3.97 2.87 17.48
N ALA A 132 -3.27 1.75 17.33
CA ALA A 132 -3.50 0.61 18.20
C ALA A 132 -3.01 0.99 19.61
N ASN A 133 -3.88 0.87 20.60
CA ASN A 133 -3.45 1.05 21.99
C ASN A 133 -2.75 -0.22 22.49
N ARG A 134 -2.15 -0.12 23.68
CA ARG A 134 -1.36 -1.20 24.29
C ARG A 134 -2.22 -2.46 24.50
N GLU A 135 -3.48 -2.28 24.87
CA GLU A 135 -4.45 -3.33 25.14
C GLU A 135 -4.90 -4.05 23.87
N ASP A 136 -5.18 -3.33 22.78
CA ASP A 136 -5.54 -3.88 21.48
C ASP A 136 -4.39 -4.74 20.92
N LEU A 137 -3.16 -4.24 21.05
CA LEU A 137 -1.95 -4.96 20.68
C LEU A 137 -1.76 -6.22 21.54
N LYS A 138 -2.03 -6.13 22.84
CA LYS A 138 -1.96 -7.27 23.75
C LYS A 138 -2.95 -8.36 23.32
N ILE A 139 -4.21 -7.99 23.10
CA ILE A 139 -5.27 -8.91 22.64
C ILE A 139 -4.86 -9.56 21.32
N TYR A 140 -4.40 -8.76 20.35
CA TYR A 140 -3.98 -9.28 19.04
C TYR A 140 -2.81 -10.27 19.13
N VAL A 141 -1.81 -9.97 19.96
CA VAL A 141 -0.63 -10.84 20.13
C VAL A 141 -1.00 -12.11 20.89
N GLU A 142 -1.84 -12.01 21.93
CA GLU A 142 -2.33 -13.17 22.68
C GLU A 142 -3.14 -14.12 21.78
N ASP A 143 -4.05 -13.58 20.97
CA ASP A 143 -4.85 -14.32 19.98
C ASP A 143 -3.95 -15.05 18.96
N ARG A 144 -2.96 -14.35 18.40
CA ARG A 144 -1.99 -14.94 17.48
C ARG A 144 -1.11 -16.02 18.09
N LEU A 145 -0.77 -15.89 19.37
CA LEU A 145 -0.01 -16.92 20.09
C LEU A 145 -0.88 -18.11 20.48
N SER A 146 -2.18 -17.92 20.74
CA SER A 146 -3.09 -19.03 21.00
C SER A 146 -3.34 -19.91 19.78
N ASP A 147 -3.29 -19.35 18.58
CA ASP A 147 -3.36 -20.08 17.31
C ASP A 147 -2.04 -20.78 16.92
N SER A 148 -0.97 -20.56 17.69
CA SER A 148 0.35 -21.15 17.45
C SER A 148 0.63 -22.35 18.37
N GLU A 149 1.69 -23.10 18.08
CA GLU A 149 2.17 -24.20 18.93
C GLU A 149 2.57 -23.76 20.36
N PHE A 150 2.61 -22.44 20.64
CA PHE A 150 2.98 -21.85 21.93
C PHE A 150 1.81 -21.62 22.89
N SER A 151 0.59 -22.03 22.52
CA SER A 151 -0.60 -21.89 23.35
C SER A 151 -0.40 -22.50 24.74
N GLY A 152 -0.65 -21.71 25.80
CA GLY A 152 -0.52 -22.14 27.20
C GLY A 152 0.91 -22.32 27.74
N SER A 153 1.93 -21.96 26.98
CA SER A 153 3.33 -22.17 27.38
C SER A 153 3.83 -21.15 28.43
N ALA A 154 4.67 -21.61 29.36
CA ALA A 154 5.27 -20.76 30.39
C ALA A 154 6.25 -19.76 29.74
N GLY A 155 5.84 -18.49 29.63
CA GLY A 155 6.67 -17.40 29.10
C GLY A 155 6.00 -16.52 28.03
N THR A 156 4.81 -16.88 27.56
CA THR A 156 4.04 -16.08 26.58
C THR A 156 3.75 -14.67 27.08
N SER A 157 3.41 -14.48 28.36
CA SER A 157 3.11 -13.16 28.92
C SER A 157 4.26 -12.17 28.79
N ARG A 158 5.51 -12.64 28.94
CA ARG A 158 6.70 -11.79 28.80
C ARG A 158 7.03 -11.49 27.33
N ILE A 159 6.73 -12.43 26.43
CA ILE A 159 6.83 -12.21 24.97
C ILE A 159 5.80 -11.15 24.54
N VAL A 160 4.56 -11.28 25.01
CA VAL A 160 3.48 -10.32 24.75
C VAL A 160 3.89 -8.91 25.18
N GLU A 161 4.41 -8.74 26.40
CA GLU A 161 4.86 -7.42 26.88
C GLU A 161 5.97 -6.81 26.01
N VAL A 162 6.94 -7.61 25.56
CA VAL A 162 8.03 -7.10 24.73
C VAL A 162 7.52 -6.75 23.33
N ILE A 163 6.66 -7.57 22.73
CA ILE A 163 6.09 -7.28 21.41
C ILE A 163 5.26 -6.00 21.46
N VAL A 164 4.37 -5.87 22.45
CA VAL A 164 3.51 -4.70 22.65
C VAL A 164 4.33 -3.40 22.80
N ASN A 165 5.57 -3.48 23.29
CA ASN A 165 6.47 -2.33 23.41
C ASN A 165 7.23 -1.98 22.11
N HIS A 166 7.36 -2.90 21.15
CA HIS A 166 8.23 -2.75 19.98
C HIS A 166 7.48 -2.75 18.63
N VAL A 167 6.16 -2.58 18.64
CA VAL A 167 5.29 -3.02 17.52
C VAL A 167 5.61 -2.41 16.17
N GLU A 168 5.99 -3.30 15.25
CA GLU A 168 5.55 -3.30 13.85
C GLU A 168 4.97 -4.67 13.50
N ARG A 169 3.92 -4.71 12.66
CA ARG A 169 3.19 -5.93 12.23
C ARG A 169 4.10 -6.98 11.56
N LEU A 170 5.23 -6.56 11.01
CA LEU A 170 6.27 -7.43 10.42
C LEU A 170 6.95 -8.33 11.47
N LEU A 171 7.07 -7.87 12.71
CA LEU A 171 7.68 -8.62 13.80
C LEU A 171 6.84 -9.85 14.17
N MET A 172 5.52 -9.71 14.14
CA MET A 172 4.62 -10.82 14.45
C MET A 172 4.73 -11.96 13.44
N ASN A 173 4.81 -11.66 12.14
CA ASN A 173 4.99 -12.67 11.11
C ASN A 173 6.33 -13.43 11.26
N HIS A 174 7.39 -12.74 11.70
CA HIS A 174 8.67 -13.41 11.94
C HIS A 174 8.61 -14.29 13.18
N LEU A 175 7.98 -13.80 14.25
CA LEU A 175 7.83 -14.53 15.51
C LEU A 175 7.02 -15.81 15.34
N THR A 176 5.94 -15.81 14.54
CA THR A 176 5.15 -17.02 14.27
C THR A 176 5.90 -18.11 13.51
N ASN A 177 7.00 -17.76 12.82
CA ASN A 177 7.86 -18.74 12.13
C ASN A 177 8.96 -19.33 13.03
N LEU A 178 9.12 -18.83 14.25
CA LEU A 178 10.07 -19.38 15.22
C LEU A 178 9.43 -20.59 15.91
N THR A 179 10.21 -21.65 16.10
CA THR A 179 9.71 -22.94 16.61
C THR A 179 9.86 -23.09 18.13
N THR A 180 10.51 -22.12 18.80
CA THR A 180 10.68 -22.14 20.26
C THR A 180 10.57 -20.76 20.90
N ILE A 181 10.03 -20.71 22.13
CA ILE A 181 9.99 -19.53 23.01
C ILE A 181 11.39 -18.94 23.23
N LYS A 182 12.43 -19.79 23.27
CA LYS A 182 13.82 -19.36 23.43
C LYS A 182 14.32 -18.58 22.21
N GLN A 183 13.94 -18.99 21.00
CA GLN A 183 14.25 -18.24 19.78
C GLN A 183 13.49 -16.92 19.74
N MET A 184 12.19 -16.93 20.07
CA MET A 184 11.39 -15.70 20.17
C MET A 184 12.02 -14.70 21.13
N ARG A 185 12.43 -15.15 22.33
CA ARG A 185 13.06 -14.29 23.33
C ARG A 185 14.37 -13.69 22.81
N ARG A 186 15.25 -14.50 22.21
CA ARG A 186 16.53 -14.02 21.65
C ARG A 186 16.32 -13.00 20.54
N PHE A 187 15.34 -13.24 19.67
CA PHE A 187 15.00 -12.30 18.60
C PHE A 187 14.48 -10.97 19.17
N LEU A 188 13.61 -11.03 20.18
CA LEU A 188 13.10 -9.85 20.86
C LEU A 188 14.17 -9.11 21.68
N GLU A 189 15.13 -9.81 22.27
CA GLU A 189 16.29 -9.21 22.94
C GLU A 189 17.18 -8.46 21.93
N SER A 190 17.45 -9.04 20.75
CA SER A 190 18.17 -8.34 19.67
C SER A 190 17.42 -7.16 19.05
N MET A 191 16.11 -7.07 19.28
CA MET A 191 15.24 -5.98 18.80
C MET A 191 15.18 -4.81 19.79
N SER A 192 15.41 -5.07 21.09
CA SER A 192 15.25 -4.08 22.17
C SER A 192 16.27 -2.93 22.17
N SER A 193 17.28 -3.05 21.32
CA SER A 193 18.25 -2.02 20.98
C SER A 193 17.66 -0.95 20.03
N GLY A 194 16.50 -1.18 19.42
CA GLY A 194 15.83 -0.24 18.52
C GLY A 194 15.82 -0.73 17.08
N LEU A 195 14.89 -0.22 16.25
CA LEU A 195 14.67 -0.72 14.89
C LEU A 195 15.92 -0.56 14.01
N GLU A 196 16.62 0.56 14.14
CA GLU A 196 17.87 0.82 13.42
C GLU A 196 18.98 -0.17 13.82
N GLU A 197 19.10 -0.46 15.11
CA GLU A 197 20.07 -1.42 15.64
C GLU A 197 19.69 -2.87 15.28
N ALA A 198 18.40 -3.18 15.16
CA ALA A 198 17.90 -4.48 14.68
C ALA A 198 18.16 -4.69 13.17
N TYR A 199 17.97 -3.65 12.36
CA TYR A 199 18.35 -3.68 10.94
C TYR A 199 19.87 -3.77 10.77
N ALA A 200 20.64 -2.98 11.53
CA ALA A 200 22.09 -3.04 11.55
C ALA A 200 22.59 -4.44 11.94
N SER A 201 22.05 -5.03 13.02
CA SER A 201 22.41 -6.40 13.43
C SER A 201 22.01 -7.45 12.38
N SER A 202 20.88 -7.26 11.70
CA SER A 202 20.49 -8.15 10.59
C SER A 202 21.44 -8.03 9.40
N LEU A 203 21.88 -6.82 9.09
CA LEU A 203 22.88 -6.55 8.05
C LEU A 203 24.23 -7.13 8.44
N ASP A 204 24.69 -6.96 9.68
CA ASP A 204 25.91 -7.56 10.21
C ASP A 204 25.89 -9.09 10.10
N ARG A 205 24.73 -9.72 10.39
CA ARG A 205 24.55 -11.17 10.20
C ARG A 205 24.61 -11.58 8.74
N ILE A 206 24.13 -10.75 7.82
CA ILE A 206 24.25 -10.98 6.37
C ILE A 206 25.72 -10.86 5.95
N LEU A 207 26.41 -9.82 6.39
CA LEU A 207 27.82 -9.55 6.09
C LEU A 207 28.77 -10.59 6.71
N GLY A 208 28.41 -11.19 7.84
CA GLY A 208 29.17 -12.25 8.51
C GLY A 208 29.05 -13.63 7.85
N GLN A 209 28.24 -13.79 6.80
CA GLN A 209 28.19 -15.03 6.01
C GLN A 209 29.43 -15.20 5.12
N PRO A 210 29.68 -16.39 4.54
CA PRO A 210 30.74 -16.56 3.56
C PRO A 210 30.68 -15.49 2.46
N PRO A 211 31.83 -14.97 1.97
CA PRO A 211 31.87 -13.80 1.08
C PRO A 211 30.94 -13.89 -0.13
N SER A 212 30.84 -15.06 -0.76
CA SER A 212 29.94 -15.31 -1.90
C SER A 212 28.46 -15.14 -1.54
N ARG A 213 28.03 -15.64 -0.37
CA ARG A 213 26.65 -15.50 0.11
C ARG A 213 26.32 -14.08 0.54
N ALA A 214 27.27 -13.41 1.20
CA ALA A 214 27.12 -12.00 1.57
C ALA A 214 26.96 -11.12 0.31
N ALA A 215 27.79 -11.36 -0.72
CA ALA A 215 27.70 -10.64 -1.99
C ALA A 215 26.35 -10.85 -2.70
N LEU A 216 25.84 -12.09 -2.78
CA LEU A 216 24.53 -12.38 -3.36
C LEU A 216 23.40 -11.67 -2.60
N ALA A 217 23.42 -11.71 -1.27
CA ALA A 217 22.41 -11.04 -0.45
C ALA A 217 22.43 -9.51 -0.63
N LEU A 218 23.62 -8.90 -0.71
CA LEU A 218 23.76 -7.47 -0.96
C LEU A 218 23.32 -7.07 -2.37
N ARG A 219 23.61 -7.87 -3.40
CA ARG A 219 23.12 -7.65 -4.77
C ARG A 219 21.59 -7.66 -4.79
N LEU A 220 20.96 -8.66 -4.16
CA LEU A 220 19.50 -8.74 -4.06
C LEU A 220 18.90 -7.54 -3.31
N ILE A 221 19.45 -7.17 -2.15
CA ILE A 221 18.99 -6.00 -1.40
C ILE A 221 19.14 -4.74 -2.26
N GLY A 222 20.27 -4.59 -2.96
CA GLY A 222 20.52 -3.52 -3.91
C GLY A 222 19.44 -3.43 -4.98
N TRP A 223 19.09 -4.55 -5.62
CA TRP A 223 18.02 -4.60 -6.61
C TRP A 223 16.67 -4.23 -6.02
N VAL A 224 16.30 -4.80 -4.87
CA VAL A 224 15.01 -4.52 -4.21
C VAL A 224 14.87 -3.04 -3.84
N VAL A 225 15.97 -2.38 -3.45
CA VAL A 225 15.95 -0.95 -3.10
C VAL A 225 15.85 -0.04 -4.34
N HIS A 226 16.35 -0.48 -5.50
CA HIS A 226 16.43 0.35 -6.72
C HIS A 226 15.40 0.01 -7.79
N VAL A 227 14.68 -1.10 -7.68
CA VAL A 227 13.72 -1.52 -8.70
C VAL A 227 12.43 -0.70 -8.64
N GLU A 228 11.92 -0.31 -9.80
CA GLU A 228 10.67 0.48 -9.90
C GLU A 228 9.40 -0.37 -9.76
N GLN A 229 9.52 -1.71 -9.85
CA GLN A 229 8.43 -2.68 -9.84
C GLN A 229 8.80 -3.94 -9.05
N ARG A 230 7.82 -4.72 -8.57
CA ARG A 230 8.09 -5.97 -7.85
C ARG A 230 8.87 -6.94 -8.74
N LEU A 231 9.97 -7.46 -8.20
CA LEU A 231 10.72 -8.54 -8.83
C LEU A 231 10.01 -9.88 -8.57
N ARG A 232 9.82 -10.67 -9.63
CA ARG A 232 9.44 -12.07 -9.55
C ARG A 232 10.66 -12.90 -9.16
N VAL A 233 10.42 -14.05 -8.52
CA VAL A 233 11.50 -14.98 -8.15
C VAL A 233 12.32 -15.40 -9.37
N GLU A 234 11.66 -15.64 -10.49
CA GLU A 234 12.29 -15.98 -11.78
C GLU A 234 13.24 -14.87 -12.28
N GLU A 235 12.84 -13.60 -12.14
CA GLU A 235 13.65 -12.45 -12.55
C GLU A 235 14.88 -12.28 -11.66
N ILE A 236 14.74 -12.58 -10.36
CA ILE A 236 15.86 -12.58 -9.42
C ILE A 236 16.86 -13.69 -9.77
N LEU A 237 16.37 -14.90 -10.10
CA LEU A 237 17.23 -16.01 -10.49
C LEU A 237 17.99 -15.69 -11.79
N HIS A 238 17.31 -15.15 -12.80
CA HIS A 238 17.99 -14.69 -14.02
C HIS A 238 19.01 -13.58 -13.74
N ALA A 239 18.70 -12.64 -12.84
CA ALA A 239 19.63 -11.57 -12.48
C ALA A 239 20.88 -12.10 -11.76
N PHE A 240 20.77 -13.22 -11.03
CA PHE A 240 21.92 -13.89 -10.42
C PHE A 240 22.77 -14.67 -11.41
N ALA A 241 22.15 -15.20 -12.48
CA ALA A 241 22.83 -15.93 -13.54
C ALA A 241 23.73 -15.05 -14.45
N VAL A 242 23.73 -13.73 -14.23
CA VAL A 242 24.57 -12.76 -14.97
C VAL A 242 25.76 -12.33 -14.11
N GLU A 243 26.96 -12.49 -14.65
CA GLU A 243 28.21 -12.00 -14.07
C GLU A 243 28.49 -10.55 -14.49
N GLU A 244 29.12 -9.75 -13.60
CA GLU A 244 29.36 -8.31 -13.82
C GLU A 244 30.21 -7.99 -15.07
N ASP A 245 30.92 -9.00 -15.61
CA ASP A 245 31.82 -8.89 -16.76
C ASP A 245 31.44 -9.82 -17.95
N SER A 246 30.22 -10.38 -17.95
CA SER A 246 29.76 -11.30 -19.00
C SER A 246 28.44 -10.85 -19.62
N ASP A 247 28.38 -10.83 -20.95
CA ASP A 247 27.15 -10.61 -21.72
C ASP A 247 26.34 -11.92 -21.93
N GLU A 248 26.82 -13.05 -21.39
CA GLU A 248 26.20 -14.36 -21.51
C GLU A 248 25.51 -14.76 -20.19
N ILE A 249 24.31 -15.35 -20.32
CA ILE A 249 23.58 -15.95 -19.20
C ILE A 249 24.16 -17.35 -18.98
N ASP A 250 24.80 -17.58 -17.84
CA ASP A 250 25.27 -18.91 -17.46
C ASP A 250 24.19 -19.62 -16.65
N GLU A 251 23.56 -20.65 -17.22
CA GLU A 251 22.51 -21.43 -16.57
C GLU A 251 23.04 -22.31 -15.41
N GLU A 252 24.37 -22.45 -15.26
CA GLU A 252 25.01 -23.20 -14.16
C GLU A 252 25.34 -22.31 -12.94
N ASN A 253 25.08 -21.00 -13.00
CA ASN A 253 25.40 -20.00 -11.96
C ASN A 253 24.26 -19.78 -10.93
#